data_AF-A0A6J7AC98-F1
#
_entry.id   AF-A0A6J7AC98-F1
#
_cell.length_a   1.000
_cell.length_b   1.000
_cell.length_c   1.000
_cell.angle_alpha   90.00
_cell.angle_beta   90.00
_cell.angle_gamma   90.00
#
_symmetry.space_group_name_H-M   'P 1'
#
loop_
_entity.id
_entity.type
_entity.pdbx_description
1 polymer ?
#
loop_
_entity_poly.entity_id
_entity_poly.type
_entity_poly.pdbx_seq_one_letter_code
_entity_poly.pdbx_strand_id
1 'polypeptide(L)'
;MINNDGGGIFSTLSQRGVDGFEDVFGTPHGLDPAAIATSMGISAKTIGTQKELTKELSEPVKGMSVVVVNVPNRDANADFLKGIYKSISSM
;
A
#
# COMPACT_ATOMS: atom_id res chain seq x y z
N MET A 1 1.49 -0.45 -8.10
CA MET A 1 0.96 -1.23 -6.96
C MET A 1 1.18 -0.44 -5.69
N ILE A 2 0.13 -0.24 -4.89
CA ILE A 2 0.26 0.28 -3.54
C ILE A 2 0.47 -0.93 -2.62
N ASN A 3 1.59 -0.94 -1.89
CA ASN A 3 1.94 -2.04 -1.01
C ASN A 3 1.89 -1.59 0.46
N ASN A 4 0.91 -2.09 1.18
CA ASN A 4 0.72 -1.92 2.63
C ASN A 4 0.78 -3.27 3.37
N ASP A 5 1.26 -4.33 2.72
CA ASP A 5 1.36 -5.68 3.28
C ASP A 5 0.00 -6.24 3.76
N GLY A 6 -0.97 -6.36 2.85
CA GLY A 6 -2.26 -7.02 3.08
C GLY A 6 -3.51 -6.16 2.83
N GLY A 7 -4.63 -6.53 3.46
CA GLY A 7 -5.95 -5.93 3.25
C GLY A 7 -6.17 -4.61 3.99
N GLY A 8 -5.49 -3.53 3.61
CA GLY A 8 -5.56 -2.25 4.35
C GLY A 8 -6.95 -1.59 4.47
N ILE A 9 -7.91 -1.93 3.61
CA ILE A 9 -9.29 -1.43 3.70
C ILE A 9 -9.99 -1.88 4.98
N PHE A 10 -9.68 -3.08 5.47
CA PHE A 10 -10.37 -3.61 6.64
C PHE A 10 -9.94 -2.91 7.93
N SER A 11 -8.75 -2.29 7.97
CA SER A 11 -8.28 -1.50 9.11
C SER A 11 -9.12 -0.25 9.38
N THR A 12 -10.03 0.14 8.47
CA THR A 12 -11.00 1.20 8.74
C THR A 12 -12.33 0.70 9.30
N LEU A 13 -12.53 -0.62 9.41
CA LEU A 13 -13.74 -1.21 9.99
C LEU A 13 -13.74 -1.12 11.52
N SER A 14 -14.93 -1.16 12.11
CA SER A 14 -15.08 -1.21 13.58
C SER A 14 -14.54 -2.50 14.19
N GLN A 15 -14.38 -3.56 13.41
CA GLN A 15 -13.80 -4.83 13.82
C GLN A 15 -12.27 -4.80 13.92
N ARG A 16 -11.59 -3.70 13.58
CA ARG A 16 -10.13 -3.59 13.77
C ARG A 16 -9.76 -3.86 15.23
N GLY A 17 -8.77 -4.73 15.43
CA GLY A 17 -8.25 -5.07 16.76
C GLY A 17 -9.01 -6.15 17.52
N VAL A 18 -10.01 -6.80 16.92
CA VAL A 18 -10.61 -8.02 17.50
C VAL A 18 -9.70 -9.23 17.26
N ASP A 19 -9.77 -10.23 18.14
CA ASP A 19 -9.01 -11.47 17.98
C ASP A 19 -9.31 -12.15 16.64
N GLY A 20 -8.27 -12.60 15.94
CA GLY A 20 -8.37 -13.21 14.61
C GLY A 20 -8.57 -12.22 13.46
N PHE A 21 -8.60 -10.90 13.71
CA PHE A 21 -8.73 -9.90 12.66
C PHE A 21 -7.61 -9.98 11.61
N GLU A 22 -6.36 -10.15 12.06
CA GLU A 22 -5.22 -10.25 11.16
C GLU A 22 -5.25 -11.52 10.30
N ASP A 23 -5.78 -12.63 10.83
CA ASP A 23 -5.87 -13.89 10.10
C ASP A 23 -6.92 -13.87 8.98
N VAL A 24 -8.03 -13.16 9.21
CA VAL A 24 -9.18 -13.15 8.27
C VAL A 24 -9.16 -11.95 7.33
N PHE A 25 -8.78 -10.79 7.84
CA PHE A 25 -8.88 -9.52 7.12
C PHE A 25 -7.52 -8.91 6.83
N GLY A 26 -6.63 -8.91 7.81
CA GLY A 26 -5.32 -8.27 7.68
C GLY A 26 -4.45 -8.93 6.62
N THR A 27 -4.33 -10.26 6.70
CA THR A 27 -3.65 -11.15 5.74
C THR A 27 -2.35 -10.55 5.17
N PRO A 28 -1.38 -10.19 6.04
CA PRO A 28 -0.08 -9.70 5.57
C PRO A 28 0.58 -10.78 4.72
N HIS A 29 1.04 -10.41 3.52
CA HIS A 29 1.64 -11.37 2.61
C HIS A 29 3.12 -11.59 2.90
N GLY A 30 3.84 -10.60 3.45
CA GLY A 30 5.27 -10.70 3.76
C GLY A 30 6.16 -10.82 2.51
N LEU A 31 5.59 -10.52 1.34
CA LEU A 31 6.23 -10.65 0.02
C LEU A 31 6.73 -9.30 -0.50
N ASP A 32 7.75 -9.35 -1.36
CA ASP A 32 8.21 -8.22 -2.18
C ASP A 32 7.57 -8.31 -3.59
N PRO A 33 6.57 -7.46 -3.90
CA PRO A 33 5.92 -7.52 -5.21
C PRO A 33 6.82 -7.12 -6.38
N ALA A 34 7.84 -6.28 -6.14
CA ALA A 34 8.78 -5.89 -7.19
C ALA A 34 9.70 -7.06 -7.53
N ALA A 35 10.17 -7.81 -6.53
CA ALA A 35 10.93 -9.03 -6.74
C ALA A 35 10.11 -10.10 -7.50
N ILE A 36 8.83 -10.27 -7.14
CA ILE A 36 7.93 -11.20 -7.84
C ILE A 36 7.76 -10.79 -9.31
N ALA A 37 7.44 -9.53 -9.60
CA ALA A 37 7.32 -9.05 -10.97
C ALA A 37 8.62 -9.22 -11.78
N THR A 38 9.77 -8.95 -11.15
CA THR A 38 11.09 -9.14 -11.77
C THR A 38 11.34 -10.61 -12.12
N SER A 39 10.97 -11.55 -11.24
CA SER A 39 11.09 -12.99 -11.50
C SER A 39 10.22 -13.48 -12.67
N MET A 40 9.14 -12.76 -12.98
CA MET A 40 8.27 -13.01 -14.13
C MET A 40 8.77 -12.33 -15.42
N GLY A 41 9.96 -11.70 -15.39
CA GLY A 41 10.55 -10.99 -16.53
C GLY A 41 9.96 -9.59 -16.77
N ILE A 42 9.21 -9.04 -15.81
CA ILE A 42 8.61 -7.70 -15.90
C ILE A 42 9.51 -6.72 -15.16
N SER A 43 9.87 -5.61 -15.81
CA SER A 43 10.63 -4.55 -15.16
C SER A 43 9.84 -3.99 -13.97
N ALA A 44 10.42 -4.02 -12.78
CA ALA A 44 9.75 -3.55 -11.57
C ALA A 44 10.68 -2.72 -10.68
N LYS A 45 10.09 -1.75 -9.97
CA LYS A 45 10.82 -0.86 -9.07
C LYS A 45 9.99 -0.51 -7.85
N THR A 46 10.64 -0.50 -6.69
CA THR A 46 10.06 0.01 -5.44
C THR A 46 10.46 1.46 -5.24
N ILE A 47 9.49 2.32 -4.92
CA ILE A 47 9.68 3.75 -4.65
C ILE A 47 9.03 4.14 -3.32
N GLY A 48 9.51 5.23 -2.73
CA GLY A 48 9.04 5.73 -1.42
C GLY A 48 8.61 7.19 -1.41
N THR A 49 8.78 7.92 -2.53
CA THR A 49 8.51 9.37 -2.57
C THR A 49 7.69 9.79 -3.79
N GLN A 50 6.96 10.90 -3.66
CA GLN A 50 6.24 11.51 -4.77
C GLN A 50 7.20 11.90 -5.93
N LYS A 51 8.42 12.35 -5.61
CA LYS A 51 9.42 12.72 -6.61
C LYS A 51 9.86 11.52 -7.45
N GLU A 52 10.07 10.37 -6.80
CA GLU A 52 10.36 9.12 -7.52
C GLU A 52 9.19 8.68 -8.37
N LEU A 53 7.94 8.78 -7.87
CA LEU A 53 6.76 8.45 -8.66
C LEU A 53 6.67 9.30 -9.93
N THR A 54 6.81 10.63 -9.80
CA THR A 54 6.80 11.53 -10.96
C THR A 54 7.92 11.20 -11.94
N LYS A 55 9.11 10.83 -11.44
CA LYS A 55 10.22 10.40 -12.28
C LYS A 55 9.88 9.13 -13.05
N GLU A 56 9.45 8.06 -12.38
CA GLU A 56 9.13 6.78 -13.04
C GLU A 56 7.99 6.93 -14.06
N LEU A 57 6.99 7.76 -13.77
CA LEU A 57 5.89 8.05 -14.69
C LEU A 57 6.32 8.86 -15.92
N SER A 58 7.45 9.56 -15.86
CA SER A 58 8.01 10.31 -16.98
C SER A 58 8.88 9.47 -17.92
N GLU A 59 9.28 8.27 -17.48
CA GLU A 59 10.12 7.39 -18.28
C GLU A 59 9.30 6.71 -19.40
N PRO A 60 9.81 6.61 -20.64
CA PRO A 60 9.13 5.89 -21.71
C PRO A 60 8.93 4.42 -21.36
N VAL A 61 7.67 3.98 -21.34
CA VAL A 61 7.34 2.57 -21.07
C VAL A 61 7.47 1.74 -22.35
N LYS A 62 8.35 0.74 -22.33
CA LYS A 62 8.44 -0.29 -23.38
C LYS A 62 7.75 -1.56 -22.88
N GLY A 63 6.54 -1.84 -23.38
CA GLY A 63 5.74 -2.96 -22.92
C GLY A 63 5.06 -2.66 -21.58
N MET A 64 5.48 -3.33 -20.51
CA MET A 64 4.90 -3.19 -19.17
C MET A 64 6.00 -2.97 -18.12
N SER A 65 5.76 -2.05 -17.19
CA SER A 65 6.58 -1.84 -16.01
C SER A 65 5.71 -1.79 -14.75
N VAL A 66 6.25 -2.25 -13.63
CA VAL A 66 5.57 -2.30 -12.33
C VAL A 66 6.26 -1.33 -11.37
N VAL A 67 5.56 -0.29 -10.95
CA VAL A 67 6.02 0.59 -9.87
C VAL A 67 5.31 0.19 -8.58
N VAL A 68 6.07 -0.23 -7.57
CA VAL A 68 5.59 -0.58 -6.24
C VAL A 68 5.83 0.61 -5.31
N VAL A 69 4.77 1.11 -4.69
CA VAL A 69 4.85 2.18 -3.69
C VAL A 69 4.62 1.57 -2.33
N ASN A 70 5.67 1.52 -1.51
CA ASN A 70 5.52 1.13 -0.12
C ASN A 70 4.87 2.30 0.64
N VAL A 71 3.70 2.04 1.21
CA VAL A 71 2.97 3.02 2.02
C VAL A 71 3.06 2.63 3.50
N PRO A 72 2.67 3.53 4.43
CA PRO A 72 2.64 3.17 5.85
C PRO A 72 1.83 1.90 6.10
N ASN A 73 2.16 1.22 7.21
CA ASN A 73 1.41 0.03 7.60
C ASN A 73 -0.09 0.34 7.78
N ARG A 74 -0.90 -0.73 7.69
CA ARG A 74 -2.37 -0.63 7.64
C ARG A 74 -2.95 0.12 8.85
N ASP A 75 -2.37 -0.06 10.03
CA ASP A 75 -2.78 0.60 11.26
C ASP A 75 -2.52 2.12 11.22
N ALA A 76 -1.30 2.53 10.89
CA ALA A 76 -0.93 3.93 10.81
C ALA A 76 -1.78 4.68 9.76
N ASN A 77 -2.06 4.03 8.62
CA ASN A 77 -2.93 4.61 7.60
C ASN A 77 -4.38 4.77 8.10
N ALA A 78 -4.93 3.77 8.80
CA ALA A 78 -6.27 3.86 9.36
C ALA A 78 -6.39 4.96 10.43
N ASP A 79 -5.38 5.11 11.29
CA ASP A 79 -5.35 6.16 12.30
C ASP A 79 -5.25 7.56 11.68
N PHE A 80 -4.45 7.70 10.62
CA PHE A 80 -4.36 8.94 9.84
C PHE A 80 -5.71 9.33 9.22
N LEU A 81 -6.40 8.39 8.56
CA LEU A 81 -7.72 8.63 7.97
C LEU A 81 -8.76 9.00 9.04
N LYS A 82 -8.77 8.31 10.17
CA LYS A 82 -9.64 8.63 11.31
C LYS A 82 -9.40 10.05 11.84
N GLY A 83 -8.13 10.50 11.85
CA GLY A 83 -7.77 11.87 12.19
C GLY A 83 -8.36 12.90 11.24
N ILE A 84 -8.26 12.67 9.92
CA ILE A 84 -8.83 13.54 8.90
C ILE A 84 -10.35 13.61 9.01
N TYR A 85 -11.03 12.47 9.18
CA TYR A 85 -12.50 12.48 9.31
C TYR A 85 -12.96 13.28 10.52
N LYS A 86 -12.25 13.13 11.66
CA LYS A 86 -12.55 13.91 12.86
C LYS A 86 -12.40 15.40 12.62
N SER A 87 -11.30 15.84 12.01
CA SER A 87 -11.04 17.28 11.79
C SER A 87 -12.08 17.93 10.88
N ILE A 88 -12.57 17.21 9.87
CA ILE A 88 -13.64 17.69 8.98
C ILE A 88 -14.99 17.73 9.71
N SER A 89 -15.31 16.70 10.52
CA SER A 89 -16.59 16.64 11.25
C SER A 89 -16.70 17.64 12.41
N SER A 90 -15.57 18.18 12.87
CA SER A 90 -15.51 19.20 13.92
C SER A 90 -15.51 20.64 13.39
N MET A 91 -15.57 20.83 12.06
CA MET A 91 -15.81 22.11 11.40
C MET A 91 -17.31 22.31 11.16
#